data_AF-A0A7G9YR73-F1
#
_entry.id   AF-A0A7G9YR73-F1
#
_cell.length_a   1.000
_cell.length_b   1.000
_cell.length_c   1.000
_cell.angle_alpha   90.00
_cell.angle_beta   90.00
_cell.angle_gamma   90.00
#
_symmetry.space_group_name_H-M   'P 1'
#
loop_
_entity.id
_entity.type
_entity.pdbx_description
1 polymer ?
#
loop_
_entity_poly.entity_id
_entity_poly.type
_entity_poly.pdbx_seq_one_letter_code
_entity_poly.pdbx_strand_id
1 'polypeptide(L)'
;MLNILNGRSYDPVGYCIYCGAKNNLQKEHILPFGLSGTAVLPDSTCSKCARVTGRQEQIVLRGPMWPVRVYREFKSRTKHKNAPEEYPLTIMRESVQETVMLPLDEYPILLHFPIFPPPAFLNPSGYTNGIRINGVATVSFGPKPAEISRNLGATSISLILLCQISQHQTSKSEQQSQNKLNIICKEYTLHSHSLLS
;
A
#
# COMPACT_ATOMS: atom_id res chain seq x y z
N MET A 1 -9.37 -3.90 -18.06
CA MET A 1 -8.48 -4.79 -17.30
C MET A 1 -7.30 -5.14 -18.20
N LEU A 2 -6.04 -5.01 -17.75
CA LEU A 2 -4.86 -5.32 -18.58
C LEU A 2 -4.79 -6.83 -18.87
N ASN A 3 -5.47 -7.28 -19.94
CA ASN A 3 -5.52 -8.68 -20.35
C ASN A 3 -4.15 -9.27 -20.73
N ILE A 4 -3.15 -8.43 -20.91
CA ILE A 4 -1.83 -8.83 -21.43
C ILE A 4 -1.05 -9.69 -20.42
N LEU A 5 -1.29 -9.53 -19.11
CA LEU A 5 -0.52 -10.24 -18.08
C LEU A 5 -1.31 -11.32 -17.34
N ASN A 6 -2.58 -11.56 -17.69
CA ASN A 6 -3.37 -12.56 -16.96
C ASN A 6 -3.09 -13.99 -17.45
N GLY A 7 -2.89 -14.91 -16.51
CA GLY A 7 -2.73 -16.35 -16.76
C GLY A 7 -1.43 -16.76 -17.45
N ARG A 8 -0.46 -15.84 -17.61
CA ARG A 8 0.80 -16.14 -18.31
C ARG A 8 1.85 -16.74 -17.38
N SER A 9 2.43 -17.86 -17.79
CA SER A 9 3.71 -18.31 -17.27
C SER A 9 4.78 -17.99 -18.32
N TYR A 10 5.82 -17.28 -17.92
CA TYR A 10 6.97 -16.99 -18.78
C TYR A 10 8.00 -18.12 -18.70
N ASP A 11 9.05 -18.03 -19.49
CA ASP A 11 10.19 -18.93 -19.39
C ASP A 11 10.91 -18.78 -18.04
N PRO A 12 11.47 -19.86 -17.48
CA PRO A 12 12.21 -19.81 -16.23
C PRO A 12 13.42 -18.87 -16.29
N VAL A 13 13.65 -18.11 -15.22
CA VAL A 13 14.81 -17.20 -15.13
C VAL A 13 16.10 -17.96 -14.79
N GLY A 14 16.00 -19.00 -13.96
CA GLY A 14 17.14 -19.85 -13.57
C GLY A 14 18.06 -19.24 -12.50
N TYR A 15 17.71 -18.08 -11.95
CA TYR A 15 18.37 -17.46 -10.81
C TYR A 15 17.43 -16.47 -10.10
N CYS A 16 17.75 -16.13 -8.86
CA CYS A 16 17.01 -15.15 -8.09
C CYS A 16 17.20 -13.74 -8.65
N ILE A 17 16.13 -13.09 -9.12
CA ILE A 17 16.17 -11.73 -9.71
C ILE A 17 16.63 -10.64 -8.72
N TYR A 18 16.59 -10.93 -7.41
CA TYR A 18 16.98 -9.97 -6.38
C TYR A 18 18.43 -10.12 -5.91
N CYS A 19 18.98 -11.34 -5.89
CA CYS A 19 20.30 -11.60 -5.31
C CYS A 19 21.22 -12.53 -6.12
N GLY A 20 20.76 -13.07 -7.25
CA GLY A 20 21.56 -13.93 -8.13
C GLY A 20 21.73 -15.38 -7.67
N ALA A 21 21.19 -15.78 -6.52
CA ALA A 21 21.26 -17.18 -6.06
C ALA A 21 20.62 -18.14 -7.07
N LYS A 22 21.18 -19.35 -7.25
CA LYS A 22 20.72 -20.36 -8.23
C LYS A 22 19.98 -21.55 -7.60
N ASN A 23 19.89 -21.60 -6.28
CA ASN A 23 19.31 -22.69 -5.53
C ASN A 23 18.00 -22.28 -4.84
N ASN A 24 17.15 -23.26 -4.55
CA ASN A 24 15.86 -23.08 -3.86
C ASN A 24 14.99 -22.00 -4.52
N LEU A 25 14.91 -22.06 -5.85
CA LEU A 25 14.15 -21.12 -6.64
C LEU A 25 12.67 -21.49 -6.61
N GLN A 26 11.84 -20.46 -6.63
CA GLN A 26 10.40 -20.58 -6.75
C GLN A 26 9.89 -19.54 -7.73
N LYS A 27 8.61 -19.65 -8.08
CA LYS A 27 7.94 -18.67 -8.94
C LYS A 27 7.71 -17.33 -8.23
N GLU A 28 7.92 -16.24 -8.95
CA GLU A 28 7.54 -14.88 -8.54
C GLU A 28 6.29 -14.44 -9.31
N HIS A 29 5.40 -13.67 -8.68
CA HIS A 29 4.33 -13.02 -9.43
C HIS A 29 4.81 -11.66 -9.93
N ILE A 30 4.61 -11.37 -11.23
CA ILE A 30 4.98 -10.06 -11.79
C ILE A 30 4.15 -8.94 -11.16
N LEU A 31 2.84 -9.19 -11.01
CA LEU A 31 1.95 -8.39 -10.19
C LEU A 31 1.49 -9.26 -9.02
N PRO A 32 1.54 -8.78 -7.76
CA PRO A 32 1.07 -9.52 -6.60
C PRO A 32 -0.30 -10.15 -6.80
N PHE A 33 -0.47 -11.40 -6.34
CA PHE A 33 -1.76 -12.10 -6.42
C PHE A 33 -2.87 -11.33 -5.70
N GLY A 34 -2.55 -10.67 -4.57
CA GLY A 34 -3.49 -9.83 -3.83
C GLY A 34 -3.98 -8.60 -4.57
N LEU A 35 -3.32 -8.23 -5.68
CA LEU A 35 -3.72 -7.21 -6.66
C LEU A 35 -4.32 -7.84 -7.92
N SER A 36 -4.79 -9.08 -7.81
CA SER A 36 -5.35 -9.88 -8.90
C SER A 36 -4.35 -10.24 -10.01
N GLY A 37 -3.06 -10.08 -9.77
CA GLY A 37 -2.02 -10.51 -10.70
C GLY A 37 -1.91 -12.04 -10.80
N THR A 38 -1.76 -12.54 -12.03
CA THR A 38 -1.65 -13.98 -12.29
C THR A 38 -0.49 -14.37 -13.20
N ALA A 39 0.22 -13.40 -13.79
CA ALA A 39 1.47 -13.67 -14.47
C ALA A 39 2.57 -14.10 -13.49
N VAL A 40 3.34 -15.11 -13.87
CA VAL A 40 4.44 -15.63 -13.06
C VAL A 40 5.75 -15.77 -13.85
N LEU A 41 6.86 -15.55 -13.15
CA LEU A 41 8.21 -15.91 -13.59
C LEU A 41 8.60 -17.18 -12.84
N PRO A 42 8.70 -18.36 -13.50
CA PRO A 42 9.20 -19.57 -12.85
C PRO A 42 10.68 -19.45 -12.49
N ASP A 43 11.09 -20.18 -11.45
CA ASP A 43 12.48 -20.27 -10.97
C ASP A 43 13.22 -18.93 -10.91
N SER A 44 12.58 -17.91 -10.33
CA SER A 44 13.04 -16.52 -10.40
C SER A 44 13.32 -15.88 -9.03
N THR A 45 12.93 -16.51 -7.93
CA THR A 45 13.15 -15.95 -6.58
C THR A 45 13.60 -17.04 -5.61
N CYS A 46 14.68 -16.81 -4.86
CA CYS A 46 15.09 -17.74 -3.80
C CYS A 46 14.23 -17.57 -2.54
N SER A 47 14.12 -18.62 -1.71
CA SER A 47 13.29 -18.61 -0.48
C SER A 47 13.58 -17.44 0.48
N LYS A 48 14.85 -16.99 0.58
CA LYS A 48 15.22 -15.85 1.42
C LYS A 48 14.57 -14.55 0.91
N CYS A 49 14.68 -14.28 -0.38
CA CYS A 49 14.13 -13.05 -0.99
C CYS A 49 12.60 -13.10 -1.01
N ALA A 50 12.00 -14.25 -1.34
CA ALA A 50 10.54 -14.43 -1.33
C ALA A 50 9.92 -14.11 0.04
N ARG A 51 10.60 -14.48 1.14
CA ARG A 51 10.14 -14.13 2.49
C ARG A 51 10.18 -12.62 2.76
N VAL A 52 11.23 -11.94 2.28
CA VAL A 52 11.38 -10.49 2.46
C VAL A 52 10.32 -9.74 1.65
N THR A 53 10.20 -10.05 0.35
CA THR A 53 9.23 -9.40 -0.54
C THR A 53 7.80 -9.70 -0.09
N GLY A 54 7.49 -10.96 0.23
CA GLY A 54 6.17 -11.35 0.73
C GLY A 54 5.78 -10.62 2.03
N ARG A 55 6.72 -10.37 2.94
CA ARG A 55 6.45 -9.58 4.15
C ARG A 55 6.08 -8.13 3.80
N GLN A 56 6.83 -7.49 2.90
CA GLN A 56 6.54 -6.12 2.47
C GLN A 56 5.21 -6.03 1.72
N GLU A 57 4.93 -7.00 0.85
CA GLU A 57 3.64 -7.12 0.16
C GLU A 57 2.48 -7.21 1.17
N GLN A 58 2.59 -8.07 2.19
CA GLN A 58 1.53 -8.21 3.19
C GLN A 58 1.28 -6.91 3.98
N ILE A 59 2.31 -6.12 4.30
CA ILE A 59 2.15 -4.83 4.99
C ILE A 59 1.29 -3.89 4.15
N VAL A 60 1.57 -3.78 2.84
CA VAL A 60 0.80 -2.91 1.94
C VAL A 60 -0.61 -3.45 1.72
N LEU A 61 -0.74 -4.76 1.44
CA LEU A 61 -2.02 -5.40 1.13
C LEU A 61 -2.98 -5.42 2.32
N ARG A 62 -2.48 -5.56 3.55
CA ARG A 62 -3.26 -5.58 4.81
C ARG A 62 -3.37 -4.24 5.51
N GLY A 63 -2.56 -3.25 5.12
CA GLY A 63 -2.69 -1.87 5.59
C GLY A 63 -3.50 -1.04 4.58
N PRO A 64 -2.87 -0.07 3.89
CA PRO A 64 -3.57 0.94 3.10
C PRO A 64 -4.40 0.37 1.94
N MET A 65 -4.03 -0.79 1.36
CA MET A 65 -4.80 -1.39 0.27
C MET A 65 -5.97 -2.25 0.74
N TRP A 66 -6.10 -2.56 2.02
CA TRP A 66 -7.10 -3.51 2.49
C TRP A 66 -8.54 -3.08 2.17
N PRO A 67 -8.99 -1.84 2.47
CA PRO A 67 -10.36 -1.40 2.14
C PRO A 67 -10.64 -1.45 0.63
N VAL A 68 -9.67 -1.03 -0.20
CA VAL A 68 -9.78 -1.09 -1.66
C VAL A 68 -9.94 -2.53 -2.15
N ARG A 69 -9.16 -3.46 -1.58
CA ARG A 69 -9.20 -4.88 -1.97
C ARG A 69 -10.52 -5.55 -1.64
N VAL A 70 -11.14 -5.18 -0.51
CA VAL A 70 -12.46 -5.67 -0.13
C VAL A 70 -13.52 -5.05 -1.04
N TYR A 71 -13.52 -3.72 -1.15
CA TYR A 71 -14.51 -2.97 -1.94
C TYR A 71 -14.49 -3.31 -3.44
N ARG A 72 -13.32 -3.60 -4.01
CA ARG A 72 -13.16 -3.98 -5.42
C ARG A 72 -13.07 -5.49 -5.63
N GLU A 73 -13.32 -6.29 -4.59
CA GLU A 73 -13.31 -7.75 -4.66
C GLU A 73 -12.02 -8.34 -5.28
N PHE A 74 -10.87 -7.74 -4.94
CA PHE A 74 -9.58 -8.23 -5.44
C PHE A 74 -9.33 -9.66 -4.96
N LYS A 75 -8.54 -10.41 -5.75
CA LYS A 75 -8.26 -11.82 -5.43
C LYS A 75 -7.71 -11.99 -4.02
N SER A 76 -8.23 -12.99 -3.34
CA SER A 76 -7.93 -13.30 -1.96
C SER A 76 -8.10 -14.78 -1.71
N ARG A 77 -7.10 -15.43 -1.10
CA ARG A 77 -7.18 -16.87 -0.78
C ARG A 77 -8.22 -17.17 0.28
N THR A 78 -8.46 -16.21 1.18
CA THR A 78 -9.42 -16.32 2.29
C THR A 78 -10.73 -15.61 1.97
N LYS A 79 -10.93 -15.12 0.73
CA LYS A 79 -12.12 -14.34 0.33
C LYS A 79 -12.45 -13.19 1.28
N HIS A 80 -11.43 -12.55 1.85
CA HIS A 80 -11.56 -11.44 2.80
C HIS A 80 -12.43 -11.76 4.02
N LYS A 81 -12.51 -13.02 4.46
CA LYS A 81 -13.29 -13.46 5.63
C LYS A 81 -13.06 -12.68 6.93
N ASN A 82 -11.90 -12.04 7.07
CA ASN A 82 -11.53 -11.25 8.26
C ASN A 82 -11.51 -9.75 7.96
N ALA A 83 -12.21 -9.30 6.92
CA ALA A 83 -12.37 -7.88 6.67
C ALA A 83 -13.26 -7.27 7.77
N PRO A 84 -12.92 -6.06 8.26
CA PRO A 84 -13.82 -5.31 9.13
C PRO A 84 -15.15 -5.05 8.41
N GLU A 85 -16.26 -5.17 9.13
CA GLU A 85 -17.59 -4.77 8.65
C GLU A 85 -17.69 -3.23 8.60
N GLU A 86 -17.06 -2.56 9.56
CA GLU A 86 -17.02 -1.11 9.69
C GLU A 86 -15.58 -0.60 9.85
N TYR A 87 -15.37 0.64 9.42
CA TYR A 87 -14.08 1.31 9.42
C TYR A 87 -14.14 2.61 10.24
N PRO A 88 -13.12 2.89 11.08
CA PRO A 88 -13.11 4.10 11.88
C PRO A 88 -12.79 5.32 11.01
N LEU A 89 -13.66 6.33 11.07
CA LEU A 89 -13.45 7.65 10.50
C LEU A 89 -13.44 8.69 11.63
N THR A 90 -12.35 9.44 11.74
CA THR A 90 -12.28 10.59 12.65
C THR A 90 -12.98 11.77 11.99
N ILE A 91 -13.89 12.44 12.69
CA ILE A 91 -14.57 13.64 12.21
C ILE A 91 -14.49 14.76 13.24
N MET A 92 -14.66 16.00 12.77
CA MET A 92 -14.75 17.17 13.63
C MET A 92 -16.12 17.81 13.50
N ARG A 93 -16.88 17.89 14.59
CA ARG A 93 -18.21 18.50 14.68
C ARG A 93 -18.19 19.54 15.79
N GLU A 94 -18.53 20.79 15.48
CA GLU A 94 -18.61 21.87 16.49
C GLU A 94 -17.34 22.00 17.37
N SER A 95 -16.16 21.75 16.79
CA SER A 95 -14.85 21.72 17.47
C SER A 95 -14.60 20.52 18.39
N VAL A 96 -15.49 19.52 18.39
CA VAL A 96 -15.30 18.22 19.05
C VAL A 96 -14.81 17.21 18.02
N GLN A 97 -13.73 16.51 18.36
CA GLN A 97 -13.23 15.38 17.58
C GLN A 97 -13.93 14.10 18.05
N GLU A 98 -14.58 13.39 17.13
CA GLU A 98 -15.25 12.12 17.39
C GLU A 98 -14.82 11.07 16.35
N THR A 99 -14.83 9.79 16.73
CA THR A 99 -14.61 8.68 15.80
C THR A 99 -15.94 8.00 15.55
N VAL A 100 -16.35 7.97 14.29
CA VAL A 100 -17.54 7.23 13.85
C VAL A 100 -17.11 5.96 13.12
N MET A 101 -17.87 4.89 13.30
CA MET A 101 -17.69 3.65 12.54
C MET A 101 -18.62 3.68 11.35
N LEU A 102 -18.09 3.50 10.14
CA LEU A 102 -18.88 3.50 8.91
C LEU A 102 -18.78 2.15 8.20
N PRO A 103 -19.88 1.62 7.62
CA PRO A 103 -19.79 0.48 6.74
C PRO A 103 -18.92 0.82 5.51
N LEU A 104 -18.33 -0.20 4.88
CA LEU A 104 -17.34 -0.02 3.81
C LEU A 104 -17.85 0.79 2.61
N ASP A 105 -19.14 0.69 2.28
CA ASP A 105 -19.80 1.40 1.18
C ASP A 105 -20.09 2.87 1.49
N GLU A 106 -20.13 3.27 2.77
CA GLU A 106 -20.20 4.66 3.23
C GLU A 106 -18.83 5.25 3.58
N TYR A 107 -17.80 4.41 3.72
CA TYR A 107 -16.47 4.84 4.12
C TYR A 107 -15.70 5.50 2.95
N PRO A 108 -15.06 6.68 3.14
CA PRO A 108 -14.27 7.32 2.09
C PRO A 108 -12.95 6.56 1.88
N ILE A 109 -12.96 5.61 0.94
CA ILE A 109 -11.78 4.81 0.60
C ILE A 109 -10.82 5.65 -0.26
N LEU A 110 -9.77 6.18 0.36
CA LEU A 110 -8.69 6.91 -0.31
C LEU A 110 -7.39 6.09 -0.31
N LEU A 111 -6.76 5.96 -1.48
CA LEU A 111 -5.48 5.30 -1.63
C LEU A 111 -4.43 6.27 -2.18
N HIS A 112 -3.32 6.37 -1.46
CA HIS A 112 -2.20 7.24 -1.80
C HIS A 112 -1.11 6.47 -2.53
N PHE A 113 -0.73 6.94 -3.70
CA PHE A 113 0.36 6.40 -4.51
C PHE A 113 1.53 7.39 -4.53
N PRO A 114 2.71 7.00 -4.04
CA PRO A 114 3.89 7.84 -4.17
C PRO A 114 4.26 8.00 -5.64
N ILE A 115 4.52 9.24 -6.05
CA ILE A 115 5.05 9.57 -7.37
C ILE A 115 6.57 9.64 -7.23
N PHE A 116 7.27 8.72 -7.89
CA PHE A 116 8.73 8.68 -7.88
C PHE A 116 9.29 9.47 -9.07
N PRO A 117 10.42 10.18 -8.93
CA PRO A 117 11.21 10.61 -10.08
C PRO A 117 11.76 9.39 -10.83
N PRO A 118 12.28 9.57 -12.06
CA PRO A 118 13.01 8.51 -12.75
C PRO A 118 14.08 7.88 -11.84
N PRO A 119 14.30 6.55 -11.90
CA PRO A 119 15.31 5.86 -11.11
C PRO A 119 16.69 6.49 -11.28
N ALA A 120 17.49 6.54 -10.21
CA ALA A 120 18.84 7.08 -10.25
C ALA A 120 19.75 6.39 -11.29
N PHE A 121 19.48 5.11 -11.58
CA PHE A 121 20.16 4.40 -12.65
C PHE A 121 19.95 5.03 -14.04
N LEU A 122 18.76 5.58 -14.29
CA LEU A 122 18.43 6.26 -15.55
C LEU A 122 18.72 7.77 -15.50
N ASN A 123 18.67 8.36 -14.31
CA ASN A 123 18.97 9.78 -14.10
C ASN A 123 19.82 9.99 -12.82
N PRO A 124 21.15 9.81 -12.90
CA PRO A 124 22.02 9.82 -11.73
C PRO A 124 22.28 11.22 -11.18
N SER A 125 22.04 12.26 -11.99
CA SER A 125 22.35 13.64 -11.64
C SER A 125 21.65 14.08 -10.36
N GLY A 126 22.46 14.48 -9.38
CA GLY A 126 21.98 14.96 -8.10
C GLY A 126 21.38 13.87 -7.20
N TYR A 127 21.48 12.57 -7.53
CA TYR A 127 21.14 11.48 -6.61
C TYR A 127 22.21 11.30 -5.53
N THR A 128 21.79 11.14 -4.27
CA THR A 128 22.68 10.96 -3.12
C THR A 128 22.45 9.60 -2.47
N ASN A 129 21.26 9.39 -1.90
CA ASN A 129 20.83 8.11 -1.34
C ASN A 129 19.29 8.05 -1.19
N GLY A 130 18.80 6.85 -0.89
CA GLY A 130 17.41 6.59 -0.50
C GLY A 130 16.40 6.56 -1.65
N ILE A 131 15.11 6.48 -1.30
CA ILE A 131 14.00 6.55 -2.25
C ILE A 131 13.47 8.00 -2.23
N ARG A 132 13.46 8.65 -3.40
CA ARG A 132 12.95 10.02 -3.55
C ARG A 132 11.48 9.99 -3.94
N ILE A 133 10.67 10.87 -3.36
CA ILE A 133 9.25 11.00 -3.66
C ILE A 133 9.00 12.44 -4.12
N ASN A 134 8.50 12.62 -5.34
CA ASN A 134 8.19 13.93 -5.92
C ASN A 134 6.78 14.41 -5.55
N GLY A 135 5.90 13.48 -5.17
CA GLY A 135 4.53 13.81 -4.82
C GLY A 135 3.74 12.58 -4.43
N VAL A 136 2.45 12.78 -4.23
CA VAL A 136 1.50 11.72 -3.90
C VAL A 136 0.26 11.93 -4.76
N ALA A 137 -0.10 10.92 -5.55
CA ALA A 137 -1.40 10.85 -6.20
C ALA A 137 -2.40 10.20 -5.24
N THR A 138 -3.56 10.82 -5.05
CA THR A 138 -4.64 10.24 -4.23
C THR A 138 -5.76 9.79 -5.13
N VAL A 139 -6.16 8.52 -5.02
CA VAL A 139 -7.25 7.91 -5.77
C VAL A 139 -8.38 7.59 -4.80
N SER A 140 -9.58 8.07 -5.11
CA SER A 140 -10.80 7.76 -4.36
C SER A 140 -11.51 6.56 -5.00
N PHE A 141 -11.88 5.57 -4.18
CA PHE A 141 -12.59 4.37 -4.61
C PHE A 141 -14.03 4.28 -4.09
N GLY A 142 -14.33 4.91 -2.95
CA GLY A 142 -15.66 4.94 -2.31
C GLY A 142 -16.34 6.31 -2.45
N PRO A 143 -17.29 6.63 -1.55
CA PRO A 143 -17.94 7.94 -1.52
C PRO A 143 -16.95 9.10 -1.40
N LYS A 144 -17.36 10.26 -1.91
CA LYS A 144 -16.51 11.45 -1.87
C LYS A 144 -16.42 11.98 -0.44
N PRO A 145 -15.23 12.38 0.06
CA PRO A 145 -15.07 13.00 1.38
C PRO A 145 -16.06 14.13 1.67
N ALA A 146 -16.35 14.99 0.68
CA ALA A 146 -17.31 16.10 0.82
C ALA A 146 -18.75 15.64 1.09
N GLU A 147 -19.15 14.50 0.54
CA GLU A 147 -20.48 13.93 0.73
C GLU A 147 -20.60 13.36 2.14
N ILE A 148 -19.61 12.57 2.55
CA ILE A 148 -19.55 11.98 3.89
C ILE A 148 -19.50 13.07 4.98
N SER A 149 -18.68 14.10 4.80
CA SER A 149 -18.62 15.25 5.73
C SER A 149 -19.99 15.92 5.89
N ARG A 150 -20.72 16.13 4.78
CA ARG A 150 -22.07 16.73 4.82
C ARG A 150 -23.10 15.81 5.48
N ASN A 151 -23.12 14.53 5.12
CA ASN A 151 -24.06 13.55 5.66
C ASN A 151 -23.87 13.37 7.17
N LEU A 152 -22.62 13.41 7.63
CA LEU A 152 -22.30 13.34 9.05
C LEU A 152 -22.47 14.68 9.76
N GLY A 153 -22.69 15.79 9.07
CA GLY A 153 -22.71 17.13 9.70
C GLY A 153 -21.35 17.53 10.28
N ALA A 154 -20.26 17.03 9.68
CA ALA A 154 -18.89 17.30 10.09
C ALA A 154 -18.30 18.49 9.31
N THR A 155 -17.47 19.28 9.99
CA THR A 155 -16.70 20.39 9.41
C THR A 155 -15.46 19.87 8.66
N SER A 156 -14.85 18.80 9.16
CA SER A 156 -13.75 18.10 8.52
C SER A 156 -13.77 16.61 8.87
N ILE A 157 -13.10 15.83 8.05
CA ILE A 157 -12.86 14.41 8.31
C ILE A 157 -11.36 14.12 8.26
N SER A 158 -10.92 13.13 9.03
CA SER A 158 -9.54 12.69 9.13
C SER A 158 -9.47 11.17 9.00
N LEU A 159 -8.59 10.72 8.10
CA LEU A 159 -8.35 9.30 7.86
C LEU A 159 -7.03 8.90 8.52
N ILE A 160 -7.12 7.97 9.47
CA ILE A 160 -5.93 7.36 10.07
C ILE A 160 -5.58 6.11 9.27
N LEU A 161 -4.58 6.24 8.40
CA LEU A 161 -3.99 5.08 7.72
C LEU A 161 -3.01 4.40 8.68
N LEU A 162 -3.50 3.39 9.40
CA LEU A 162 -2.65 2.54 10.23
C LEU A 162 -1.83 1.60 9.33
N CYS A 163 -0.59 1.99 9.05
CA CYS A 163 0.42 1.06 8.56
C CYS A 163 1.19 0.52 9.76
N GLN A 164 0.87 -0.70 10.22
CA GLN A 164 1.65 -1.34 11.27
C GLN A 164 2.99 -1.83 10.70
N ILE A 165 4.07 -1.14 11.04
CA ILE A 165 5.43 -1.56 10.70
C ILE A 165 5.95 -2.39 11.86
N SER A 166 6.14 -3.69 11.62
CA SER A 166 6.84 -4.56 12.56
C SER A 166 8.34 -4.25 12.48
N GLN A 167 8.86 -3.47 13.43
CA GLN A 167 10.30 -3.32 13.65
C GLN A 167 10.89 -4.70 13.98
N HIS A 168 11.95 -5.11 13.29
CA HIS A 168 12.81 -6.17 13.80
C HIS A 168 14.16 -5.56 14.16
N GLN A 169 14.51 -5.71 15.45
CA GLN A 169 15.82 -5.42 16.02
C GLN A 169 16.90 -6.15 15.22
N THR A 170 17.77 -5.41 14.55
CA THR A 170 19.09 -5.87 14.15
C THR A 170 20.03 -5.77 15.35
N SER A 171 20.92 -6.75 15.48
CA SER A 171 21.87 -6.92 16.59
C SER A 171 22.73 -5.67 16.84
N LYS A 172 23.10 -5.47 18.12
CA LYS A 172 23.74 -4.30 18.76
C LYS A 172 25.09 -3.79 18.16
N SER A 173 25.49 -4.17 16.95
CA SER A 173 26.77 -3.74 16.34
C SER A 173 26.64 -2.91 15.06
N GLU A 174 25.44 -2.62 14.56
CA GLU A 174 25.22 -1.74 13.39
C GLU A 174 24.43 -0.46 13.74
N GLN A 175 24.55 -0.02 14.98
CA GLN A 175 23.69 1.02 15.57
C GLN A 175 24.04 2.46 15.17
N GLN A 176 24.90 2.67 14.17
CA GLN A 176 25.39 4.01 13.80
C GLN A 176 25.10 4.48 12.37
N SER A 177 24.31 3.77 11.57
CA SER A 177 23.95 4.24 10.21
C SER A 177 22.50 4.01 9.75
N GLN A 178 21.59 3.57 10.64
CA GLN A 178 20.21 3.20 10.26
C GLN A 178 19.13 4.21 10.69
N ASN A 179 19.41 5.52 10.58
CA ASN A 179 18.39 6.56 10.71
C ASN A 179 18.00 7.08 9.31
N LYS A 180 17.09 6.37 8.61
CA LYS A 180 16.20 6.92 7.57
C LYS A 180 15.33 5.83 6.94
N LEU A 181 14.20 5.55 7.58
CA LEU A 181 12.96 5.18 6.91
C LEU A 181 11.82 5.67 7.80
N ASN A 182 11.62 6.98 7.81
CA ASN A 182 10.40 7.60 8.30
C ASN A 182 9.29 7.20 7.33
N ILE A 183 8.64 6.07 7.58
CA ILE A 183 7.36 5.76 6.95
C ILE A 183 6.35 6.67 7.65
N ILE A 184 5.93 7.69 6.90
CA ILE A 184 5.01 8.70 7.37
C ILE A 184 3.61 8.08 7.43
N CYS A 185 3.16 7.67 8.62
CA CYS A 185 1.73 7.62 8.91
C CYS A 185 1.27 9.08 8.96
N LYS A 186 0.78 9.59 7.82
CA LYS A 186 0.17 10.92 7.78
C LYS A 186 -1.29 10.75 8.14
N GLU A 187 -1.69 11.43 9.21
CA GLU A 187 -3.09 11.77 9.40
C GLU A 187 -3.46 12.76 8.28
N TYR A 188 -4.49 12.44 7.50
CA TYR A 188 -4.95 13.31 6.41
C TYR A 188 -6.26 13.96 6.83
N THR A 189 -6.18 15.21 7.25
CA THR A 189 -7.36 16.06 7.48
C THR A 189 -7.80 16.67 6.16
N LEU A 190 -9.01 16.34 5.72
CA LEU A 190 -9.66 16.98 4.57
C LEU A 190 -10.66 18.02 5.10
N HIS A 191 -10.41 19.29 4.77
CA HIS A 191 -11.31 20.38 5.12
C HIS A 191 -12.39 20.54 4.04
N SER A 192 -13.62 20.83 4.48
CA SER A 192 -14.78 21.05 3.60
C SER A 192 -14.57 22.15 2.54
N HIS A 193 -13.69 23.12 2.80
CA HIS A 193 -13.44 24.26 1.90
C HIS A 193 -12.52 23.97 0.70
N SER A 194 -11.80 22.85 0.66
CA SER A 194 -10.83 22.54 -0.41
C SER A 194 -11.33 21.55 -1.46
N LEU A 195 -12.65 21.34 -1.56
CA LEU A 195 -13.26 20.30 -2.42
C LEU A 195 -14.09 20.87 -3.59
N LEU A 196 -13.86 22.14 -3.94
CA LEU A 196 -14.39 22.81 -5.13
C LEU A 196 -13.26 23.10 -6.13
N SER A 197 -12.70 22.04 -6.72
CA SER A 197 -11.91 22.12 -7.97
C SER A 197 -11.78 20.73 -8.57
#